data_AF-A0A917JHH0-F1
#
_entry.id   AF-A0A917JHH0-F1
#
_cell.length_a   1.000
_cell.length_b   1.000
_cell.length_c   1.000
_cell.angle_alpha   90.00
_cell.angle_beta   90.00
_cell.angle_gamma   90.00
#
_symmetry.space_group_name_H-M   'P 1'
#
loop_
_entity.id
_entity.type
_entity.pdbx_description
1 polymer ?
#
loop_
_entity_poly.entity_id
_entity_poly.type
_entity_poly.pdbx_seq_one_letter_code
_entity_poly.pdbx_strand_id
1 'polypeptide(L)' 'MTEPAADKGYWAAFGYQNHVIPLEDPRRDGPHVIALCGVMTMPEEASCRDQRPTCSVCATEVRSGRIEVVPMTSQ' A
#
# COMPACT_ATOMS: atom_id res chain seq x y z
N MET A 1 -4.05 19.40 20.50
CA MET A 1 -3.35 19.10 19.24
C MET A 1 -4.00 17.85 18.69
N THR A 2 -4.82 17.98 17.66
CA THR A 2 -5.43 16.82 17.00
C THR A 2 -4.34 16.19 16.14
N GLU A 3 -3.99 14.94 16.41
CA GLU A 3 -3.07 14.21 15.52
C GLU A 3 -3.69 14.20 14.11
N PRO A 4 -2.89 14.42 13.04
CA PRO A 4 -3.40 14.28 11.69
C PRO A 4 -3.99 12.87 11.55
N ALA A 5 -5.18 12.77 10.93
CA ALA A 5 -5.77 11.48 10.64
C ALA A 5 -4.75 10.64 9.85
N ALA A 6 -4.56 9.38 10.24
CA ALA A 6 -3.66 8.48 9.53
C ALA A 6 -4.10 8.38 8.06
N ASP A 7 -3.12 8.36 7.15
CA ASP A 7 -3.40 8.09 5.73
C ASP A 7 -4.06 6.71 5.62
N LYS A 8 -4.75 6.43 4.52
CA LYS A 8 -5.40 5.13 4.28
C LYS A 8 -4.73 4.39 3.13
N GLY A 9 -4.64 3.07 3.25
CA GLY A 9 -4.11 2.21 2.20
C GLY A 9 -4.65 0.78 2.26
N TYR A 10 -4.28 -0.05 1.30
CA TYR A 10 -4.65 -1.47 1.26
C TYR A 10 -3.45 -2.34 0.91
N TRP A 11 -3.47 -3.59 1.35
CA TRP A 11 -2.44 -4.57 0.99
C TRP A 11 -2.68 -5.12 -0.42
N ALA A 12 -1.64 -5.11 -1.24
CA ALA A 12 -1.60 -5.74 -2.56
C ALA A 12 -0.34 -6.61 -2.70
N ALA A 13 -0.44 -7.70 -3.45
CA ALA A 13 0.65 -8.62 -3.72
C ALA A 13 1.27 -8.33 -5.10
N PHE A 14 2.57 -8.03 -5.12
CA PHE A 14 3.39 -7.86 -6.33
C PHE A 14 4.87 -7.89 -5.95
N GLY A 15 5.80 -8.05 -6.90
CA GLY A 15 7.24 -7.99 -6.60
C GLY A 15 7.71 -8.99 -5.51
N TYR A 16 7.13 -10.19 -5.51
CA TYR A 16 7.38 -11.27 -4.52
C TYR A 16 7.02 -10.97 -3.06
N GLN A 17 6.37 -9.84 -2.78
CA GLN A 17 5.97 -9.45 -1.43
C GLN A 17 4.54 -8.89 -1.41
N ASN A 18 4.01 -8.69 -0.22
CA ASN A 18 2.83 -7.89 0.04
C ASN A 18 3.24 -6.46 0.40
N HIS A 19 2.70 -5.49 -0.31
CA HIS A 19 2.97 -4.06 -0.15
C HIS A 19 1.69 -3.30 0.19
N VAL A 20 1.80 -2.15 0.85
CA VAL A 20 0.65 -1.24 1.04
C VAL A 20 0.66 -0.21 -0.07
N ILE A 21 -0.47 -0.08 -0.76
CA ILE A 21 -0.73 0.99 -1.72
C ILE A 21 -1.61 2.04 -1.01
N PRO A 22 -1.17 3.31 -0.92
CA PRO A 22 -2.01 4.40 -0.42
C PRO A 22 -3.25 4.58 -1.29
N LEU A 23 -4.40 4.90 -0.69
CA LEU A 23 -5.61 5.29 -1.44
C LEU A 23 -5.42 6.64 -2.11
N GLU A 24 -4.75 7.55 -1.41
CA GLU A 24 -4.37 8.87 -1.89
C GLU A 24 -2.85 8.92 -2.02
N ASP A 25 -2.35 8.99 -3.26
CA ASP A 25 -0.92 9.15 -3.53
C ASP A 25 -0.73 10.33 -4.49
N PRO A 26 -0.07 11.42 -4.06
CA PRO A 26 0.20 12.57 -4.93
C PRO A 26 1.16 12.23 -6.08
N ARG A 27 1.82 11.07 -6.05
CA ARG A 27 2.75 10.59 -7.08
C ARG A 27 2.05 9.80 -8.19
N ARG A 28 0.71 9.69 -8.15
CA ARG A 28 -0.09 8.85 -9.06
C ARG A 28 -0.21 9.41 -10.50
N ASP A 29 0.62 10.39 -10.87
CA ASP A 29 0.72 10.87 -12.25
C ASP A 29 1.42 9.81 -13.12
N GLY A 30 0.65 8.82 -13.57
CA GLY A 30 1.14 7.75 -14.43
C GLY A 30 0.32 6.47 -14.34
N PRO A 31 0.64 5.47 -15.19
CA PRO A 31 -0.08 4.20 -15.19
C PRO A 31 0.27 3.33 -13.97
N HIS A 32 1.40 3.57 -13.32
CA HIS A 32 1.90 2.72 -12.24
C HIS A 32 1.14 2.95 -10.93
N VAL A 33 1.00 1.87 -10.16
CA VAL A 33 0.71 1.97 -8.73
C VAL A 33 2.01 1.97 -7.94
N ILE A 34 2.06 2.80 -6.90
CA ILE A 34 3.26 3.01 -6.09
C ILE A 34 2.95 2.58 -4.67
N ALA A 35 3.69 1.60 -4.15
CA ALA A 35 3.60 1.24 -2.74
C ALA A 35 4.23 2.30 -1.83
N LEU A 36 3.90 2.25 -0.53
CA LEU A 36 4.54 3.07 0.50
C LEU A 36 6.06 2.96 0.50
N CYS A 37 6.60 1.75 0.26
CA CYS A 37 8.03 1.52 0.18
C CYS A 37 8.69 2.05 -1.11
N GLY A 38 7.91 2.63 -2.03
CA GLY A 38 8.38 3.17 -3.31
C GLY A 38 8.52 2.13 -4.43
N VAL A 39 8.23 0.85 -4.18
CA VAL A 39 8.16 -0.17 -5.24
C VAL A 39 6.96 0.13 -6.13
N MET A 40 7.19 0.08 -7.44
CA MET A 40 6.20 0.38 -8.47
C MET A 40 5.85 -0.88 -9.25
N THR A 41 4.61 -0.99 -9.70
CA THR A 41 4.15 -2.07 -10.58
C THR A 41 3.02 -1.54 -11.46
N MET A 42 2.69 -2.25 -12.53
CA MET A 42 1.48 -1.97 -13.29
C MET A 42 0.23 -2.42 -12.51
N PRO A 43 -0.92 -1.74 -12.64
CA PRO A 43 -2.14 -2.09 -11.92
C PRO A 43 -2.58 -3.54 -12.13
N GLU A 44 -2.41 -4.06 -13.35
CA GLU A 44 -2.75 -5.44 -13.73
C GLU A 44 -1.84 -6.51 -13.11
N GLU A 45 -0.67 -6.12 -12.61
CA GLU A 45 0.28 -7.02 -11.94
C GLU A 45 0.04 -7.11 -10.42
N ALA A 46 -0.71 -6.15 -9.87
CA ALA A 46 -1.08 -6.12 -8.46
C ALA A 46 -2.34 -6.96 -8.23
N SER A 47 -2.27 -7.90 -7.29
CA SER A 47 -3.42 -8.67 -6.83
C SER A 47 -3.76 -8.39 -5.38
N CYS A 48 -4.89 -8.93 -4.90
CA CYS A 48 -5.19 -8.98 -3.48
C CYS A 48 -4.03 -9.62 -2.70
N ARG A 49 -3.89 -9.22 -1.42
CA ARG A 49 -2.93 -9.82 -0.49
C ARG A 49 -3.00 -11.36 -0.52
N ASP A 50 -1.85 -12.00 -0.65
CA ASP A 50 -1.72 -13.45 -0.72
C ASP A 50 -0.72 -14.00 0.31
N GLN A 51 -0.24 -15.24 0.13
CA GLN A 51 0.69 -15.92 1.04
C GLN A 51 2.15 -15.43 0.93
N ARG A 52 2.45 -14.43 0.09
CA ARG A 52 3.80 -13.87 0.01
C ARG A 52 4.21 -13.19 1.32
N PRO A 53 5.51 -13.08 1.60
CA PRO A 53 5.99 -12.31 2.75
C PRO A 53 5.54 -10.84 2.68
N THR A 54 5.36 -10.21 3.83
CA THR A 54 5.06 -8.77 3.91
C THR A 54 6.33 -7.94 3.78
N CYS A 55 6.30 -6.90 2.96
CA CYS A 55 7.38 -5.92 2.87
C CYS A 55 7.62 -5.25 4.23
N SER A 56 8.86 -5.32 4.72
CA SER A 56 9.23 -4.83 6.06
C SER A 56 9.01 -3.33 6.24
N VAL A 57 9.23 -2.53 5.20
CA VAL A 57 9.00 -1.07 5.21
C VAL A 57 7.50 -0.79 5.35
N CYS A 58 6.66 -1.34 4.46
CA CYS A 58 5.22 -1.19 4.52
C CYS A 58 4.66 -1.67 5.88
N ALA A 59 5.14 -2.80 6.39
CA ALA A 59 4.73 -3.31 7.70
C ALA A 59 5.10 -2.37 8.85
N THR A 60 6.23 -1.66 8.74
CA THR A 60 6.68 -0.70 9.75
C THR A 60 5.79 0.53 9.76
N GLU A 61 5.43 1.06 8.59
CA GLU A 61 4.51 2.20 8.49
C GLU A 61 3.14 1.86 9.07
N VAL A 62 2.60 0.68 8.76
CA VAL A 62 1.33 0.20 9.33
C VAL A 62 1.41 0.08 10.86
N ARG A 63 2.48 -0.53 11.39
CA ARG A 63 2.67 -0.66 12.85
C ARG A 63 2.87 0.69 13.53
N SER A 64 3.43 1.67 12.83
CA SER A 64 3.65 3.01 13.38
C SER A 64 2.36 3.84 13.48
N GLY A 65 1.28 3.39 12.84
CA GLY A 65 0.03 4.15 12.75
C GLY A 65 0.07 5.30 11.74
N ARG A 66 1.16 5.46 10.97
CA ARG A 66 1.23 6.46 9.90
C ARG A 66 0.19 6.18 8.80
N ILE A 67 -0.12 4.90 8.58
CA ILE A 67 -1.15 4.47 7.64
C ILE A 67 -2.11 3.47 8.30
N GLU A 68 -3.40 3.68 8.11
CA GLU A 68 -4.46 2.74 8.41
C GLU A 68 -4.70 1.83 7.20
N VAL A 69 -4.67 0.52 7.41
CA VAL A 69 -4.98 -0.44 6.35
C VAL A 69 -6.47 -0.76 6.35
N VAL A 70 -7.12 -0.51 5.22
CA VAL A 70 -8.49 -0.93 4.97
C VAL A 70 -8.54 -2.16 4.05
N PRO A 71 -9.61 -2.95 4.09
CA PRO A 71 -9.82 -4.03 3.12
C PRO A 71 -9.80 -3.47 1.69
N MET A 72 -9.20 -4.20 0.77
CA MET A 72 -9.32 -3.89 -0.65
C MET A 72 -10.77 -4.14 -1.07
N THR A 73 -11.56 -3.09 -1.21
CA THR A 73 -12.89 -3.18 -1.84
C THR A 73 -12.68 -3.45 -3.32
N SER A 74 -13.21 -4.57 -3.81
CA SER A 74 -13.36 -4.81 -5.25
C SER A 74 -14.07 -3.60 -5.86
N GLN A 75 -13.36 -2.83 -6.68
CA GLN A 75 -13.97 -1.87 -7.60
C GLN A 75 -14.51 -2.62 -8.80
#